data_AF-B0Y4L2-F1
#
_entry.id   AF-B0Y4L2-F1
#
_cell.length_a   1.000
_cell.length_b   1.000
_cell.length_c   1.000
_cell.angle_alpha   90.00
_cell.angle_beta   90.00
_cell.angle_gamma   90.00
#
_symmetry.space_group_name_H-M   'P 1'
#
loop_
_entity.id
_entity.type
_entity.pdbx_description
1 polymer ?
#
loop_
_entity_poly.entity_id
_entity_poly.type
_entity_poly.pdbx_seq_one_letter_code
_entity_poly.pdbx_strand_id
1 'polypeptide(L)'
;MNAYEWFCLKSLLLLGYNHGHLDSHPQALTLSLSPLGGAKIDQLLSSGAEREDQSYGSDYLQHITIQKTILVCNSRRPPTMATTDPSDKLTKALALIDEAHAQDPRRISVANSGNGNDTIPYELHYTNKMTAYLHKRTANPSELLQLAIRAQHLKRWEVPRDSCPATKAGYYAWRTYLAKRQAELAERMCLEAGYSEAEAGRVAALVRKEDLRKDEETQVLEDVACLVFLDDQFEEFERGHDEEKILGILRKTWGKMSERGHELALGIEMSERARGLVQRALSG
;
A
#
# COMPACT_ATOMS: atom_id res chain seq x y z
N MET A 1 20.72 20.30 -5.20
CA MET A 1 20.08 18.96 -5.31
C MET A 1 18.56 19.14 -5.40
N ASN A 2 17.78 18.25 -6.01
CA ASN A 2 16.43 18.62 -6.48
C ASN A 2 15.30 18.07 -5.58
N ALA A 3 14.39 18.96 -5.19
CA ALA A 3 13.31 18.68 -4.24
C ALA A 3 12.17 17.71 -4.68
N TYR A 4 12.30 17.00 -5.81
CA TYR A 4 11.48 15.80 -6.05
C TYR A 4 12.01 14.58 -5.26
N GLU A 5 13.18 14.72 -4.63
CA GLU A 5 13.93 13.63 -4.01
C GLU A 5 13.45 13.21 -2.60
N TRP A 6 12.54 13.95 -1.95
CA TRP A 6 12.40 13.86 -0.49
C TRP A 6 11.08 13.40 0.10
N PHE A 7 10.02 13.51 -0.68
CA PHE A 7 8.66 13.20 -0.23
C PHE A 7 8.44 11.74 0.19
N CYS A 8 9.40 10.87 -0.13
CA CYS A 8 9.40 9.45 0.22
C CYS A 8 10.69 9.03 0.93
N LEU A 9 11.34 9.88 1.74
CA LEU A 9 12.62 9.52 2.39
C LEU A 9 12.54 9.03 3.85
N LYS A 10 11.34 8.94 4.47
CA LYS A 10 11.15 8.33 5.80
C LYS A 10 11.23 6.78 5.77
N SER A 11 12.39 6.28 5.35
CA SER A 11 12.83 4.88 5.48
C SER A 11 14.30 4.77 5.95
N LEU A 12 14.96 5.90 6.25
CA LEU A 12 16.40 5.97 6.58
C LEU A 12 16.71 6.33 8.05
N LEU A 13 15.68 6.51 8.91
CA LEU A 13 15.85 6.90 10.32
C LEU A 13 15.32 5.87 11.35
N LEU A 14 14.85 4.69 10.89
CA LEU A 14 14.36 3.61 11.77
C LEU A 14 15.21 2.33 11.73
N LEU A 15 16.43 2.41 11.19
CA LEU A 15 17.48 1.40 11.39
C LEU A 15 18.65 2.13 12.06
N GLY A 16 18.88 1.81 13.33
CA GLY A 16 19.64 2.66 14.24
C GLY A 16 21.11 2.81 13.89
N TYR A 17 21.60 4.05 13.91
CA TYR A 17 23.03 4.33 13.92
C TYR A 17 23.52 4.43 15.37
N ASN A 18 24.15 3.36 15.84
CA ASN A 18 24.90 3.36 17.08
C ASN A 18 26.22 4.13 16.84
N HIS A 19 26.59 5.08 17.69
CA HIS A 19 27.87 5.81 17.55
C HIS A 19 29.05 4.92 17.97
N GLY A 20 29.54 4.11 17.03
CA GLY A 20 30.81 3.40 17.12
C GLY A 20 31.99 4.27 16.65
N HIS A 21 33.10 4.19 17.38
CA HIS A 21 34.32 4.96 17.13
C HIS A 21 34.88 4.80 15.70
N LEU A 22 35.48 5.88 15.18
CA LEU A 22 36.40 5.80 14.05
C LEU A 22 37.70 5.15 14.51
N ASP A 23 38.10 4.05 13.88
CA ASP A 23 39.49 3.62 13.87
C ASP A 23 39.86 2.96 12.53
N SER A 24 41.16 2.82 12.28
CA SER A 24 41.75 2.94 10.94
C SER A 24 42.12 1.64 10.21
N HIS A 25 42.27 1.79 8.89
CA HIS A 25 42.96 0.94 7.89
C HIS A 25 42.21 -0.19 7.16
N PRO A 26 42.49 -0.38 5.84
CA PRO A 26 41.82 -1.36 5.00
C PRO A 26 42.62 -2.67 4.85
N GLN A 27 41.92 -3.79 4.69
CA GLN A 27 42.47 -4.99 4.06
C GLN A 27 41.51 -5.49 2.97
N ALA A 28 42.07 -5.87 1.82
CA ALA A 28 41.34 -6.33 0.66
C ALA A 28 41.02 -7.82 0.75
N LEU A 29 39.81 -8.21 0.35
CA LEU A 29 39.45 -9.60 0.10
C LEU A 29 38.84 -9.74 -1.30
N THR A 30 39.59 -10.40 -2.18
CA THR A 30 39.14 -10.89 -3.48
C THR A 30 38.22 -12.09 -3.29
N LEU A 31 37.03 -12.08 -3.92
CA LEU A 31 36.16 -13.26 -4.02
C LEU A 31 36.18 -13.84 -5.44
N SER A 32 36.48 -15.14 -5.51
CA SER A 32 36.46 -15.94 -6.74
C SER A 32 35.06 -16.50 -7.00
N LEU A 33 34.76 -16.86 -8.26
CA LEU A 33 33.46 -17.33 -8.72
C LEU A 33 33.46 -18.83 -9.11
N SER A 34 32.27 -19.43 -8.95
CA SER A 34 31.77 -20.65 -9.63
C SER A 34 32.22 -22.03 -9.11
N PRO A 35 31.48 -23.13 -9.41
CA PRO A 35 30.10 -23.24 -9.92
C PRO A 35 29.17 -24.18 -9.11
N LEU A 36 27.90 -24.23 -9.54
CA LEU A 36 26.83 -25.13 -9.08
C LEU A 36 27.09 -26.62 -9.41
N GLY A 37 26.62 -27.52 -8.53
CA GLY A 37 26.50 -28.96 -8.79
C GLY A 37 25.13 -29.48 -8.33
N GLY A 38 24.48 -30.34 -9.12
CA GLY A 38 23.08 -30.73 -8.92
C GLY A 38 22.86 -32.17 -8.41
N ALA A 39 21.60 -32.47 -8.07
CA ALA A 39 21.07 -33.81 -7.77
C ALA A 39 19.63 -33.86 -8.31
N LYS A 40 19.37 -34.66 -9.36
CA LYS A 40 18.86 -36.06 -9.35
C LYS A 40 17.35 -36.17 -9.09
N ILE A 41 16.66 -36.60 -10.14
CA ILE A 41 15.28 -37.09 -10.17
C ILE A 41 15.34 -38.56 -10.58
N ASP A 42 14.59 -39.42 -9.88
CA ASP A 42 14.10 -40.75 -10.25
C ASP A 42 13.50 -41.37 -8.97
N GLN A 43 12.52 -42.28 -8.94
CA GLN A 43 11.52 -42.78 -9.90
C GLN A 43 10.70 -43.81 -9.09
N LEU A 44 9.37 -43.91 -9.18
CA LEU A 44 8.63 -45.11 -8.72
C LEU A 44 7.13 -45.13 -9.11
N LEU A 45 6.63 -46.36 -9.33
CA LEU A 45 5.24 -46.83 -9.48
C LEU A 45 4.54 -46.68 -10.86
N SER A 46 4.44 -47.83 -11.54
CA SER A 46 3.55 -48.17 -12.66
C SER A 46 2.78 -49.47 -12.34
N SER A 47 1.75 -49.81 -13.14
CA SER A 47 0.77 -50.93 -13.02
C SER A 47 -0.30 -50.74 -11.92
N GLY A 48 -1.57 -51.16 -12.04
CA GLY A 48 -2.39 -51.80 -13.11
C GLY A 48 -3.84 -51.98 -12.58
N ALA A 49 -4.89 -52.44 -13.29
CA ALA A 49 -5.08 -52.87 -14.68
C ALA A 49 -6.60 -52.76 -15.06
N GLU A 50 -7.06 -53.40 -16.15
CA GLU A 50 -8.41 -53.22 -16.75
C GLU A 50 -9.53 -54.11 -16.18
N ARG A 51 -10.81 -53.67 -16.24
CA ARG A 51 -11.88 -54.34 -17.03
C ARG A 51 -13.27 -53.65 -17.03
N GLU A 52 -14.05 -53.98 -18.05
CA GLU A 52 -15.43 -53.56 -18.37
C GLU A 52 -16.50 -54.44 -17.68
N ASP A 53 -17.77 -53.99 -17.59
CA ASP A 53 -18.94 -54.54 -18.33
C ASP A 53 -20.28 -53.80 -17.97
N GLN A 54 -21.39 -54.16 -18.63
CA GLN A 54 -22.62 -53.37 -18.82
C GLN A 54 -23.92 -53.95 -18.20
N SER A 55 -24.86 -53.04 -17.87
CA SER A 55 -26.32 -53.10 -18.12
C SER A 55 -27.29 -54.10 -17.44
N TYR A 56 -28.57 -53.67 -17.38
CA TYR A 56 -29.83 -54.33 -16.96
C TYR A 56 -29.94 -54.76 -15.47
N GLY A 57 -31.10 -54.67 -14.78
CA GLY A 57 -32.41 -54.09 -15.12
C GLY A 57 -33.60 -54.89 -14.53
N SER A 58 -34.31 -54.35 -13.52
CA SER A 58 -35.71 -54.68 -13.11
C SER A 58 -36.08 -53.71 -11.97
N ASP A 59 -37.04 -52.79 -12.03
CA ASP A 59 -38.47 -52.84 -12.38
C ASP A 59 -39.38 -53.43 -11.28
N TYR A 60 -40.44 -52.66 -10.96
CA TYR A 60 -41.63 -52.93 -10.11
C TYR A 60 -41.47 -53.43 -8.66
N LEU A 61 -41.78 -52.54 -7.71
CA LEU A 61 -42.97 -52.73 -6.86
C LEU A 61 -43.60 -51.38 -6.44
N GLN A 62 -44.92 -51.28 -6.64
CA GLN A 62 -45.85 -50.35 -5.97
C GLN A 62 -45.80 -48.85 -6.34
N HIS A 63 -46.24 -48.58 -7.56
CA HIS A 63 -47.31 -47.59 -7.75
C HIS A 63 -48.42 -47.78 -6.70
N ILE A 64 -48.65 -46.78 -5.86
CA ILE A 64 -49.95 -46.31 -5.33
C ILE A 64 -49.71 -44.91 -4.73
N THR A 65 -50.66 -43.98 -4.87
CA THR A 65 -50.58 -42.55 -4.48
C THR A 65 -49.95 -41.59 -5.50
N ILE A 66 -50.22 -41.81 -6.79
CA ILE A 66 -50.50 -40.66 -7.68
C ILE A 66 -51.96 -40.27 -7.41
N GLN A 67 -52.20 -39.01 -7.00
CA GLN A 67 -53.50 -38.27 -6.88
C GLN A 67 -53.55 -37.31 -5.66
N LYS A 68 -52.45 -36.62 -5.32
CA LYS A 68 -52.48 -35.36 -4.56
C LYS A 68 -51.50 -34.33 -5.14
N THR A 69 -52.04 -33.47 -6.01
CA THR A 69 -51.66 -32.05 -6.16
C THR A 69 -50.17 -31.75 -6.36
N ILE A 70 -49.66 -31.71 -7.59
CA ILE A 70 -49.58 -30.48 -8.42
C ILE A 70 -49.62 -29.18 -7.57
N LEU A 71 -48.54 -28.84 -6.86
CA LEU A 71 -48.13 -27.43 -6.65
C LEU A 71 -46.68 -27.21 -6.13
N VAL A 72 -45.70 -28.08 -6.40
CA VAL A 72 -44.27 -27.77 -6.11
C VAL A 72 -43.36 -28.19 -7.27
N CYS A 73 -43.37 -27.40 -8.34
CA CYS A 73 -42.30 -27.38 -9.32
C CYS A 73 -41.97 -25.92 -9.68
N ASN A 74 -40.69 -25.63 -9.90
CA ASN A 74 -40.11 -24.30 -10.17
C ASN A 74 -40.27 -23.21 -9.08
N SER A 75 -39.29 -23.15 -8.17
CA SER A 75 -38.57 -21.89 -7.91
C SER A 75 -37.19 -22.11 -7.25
N ARG A 76 -36.41 -23.10 -7.70
CA ARG A 76 -34.95 -23.02 -7.50
C ARG A 76 -34.46 -21.89 -8.41
N ARG A 77 -34.26 -20.69 -7.84
CA ARG A 77 -33.46 -19.67 -8.51
C ARG A 77 -32.09 -20.30 -8.83
N PRO A 78 -31.46 -19.99 -9.99
CA PRO A 78 -30.03 -20.24 -10.11
C PRO A 78 -29.34 -19.55 -8.92
N PRO A 79 -28.16 -20.03 -8.46
CA PRO A 79 -27.40 -19.29 -7.48
C PRO A 79 -27.17 -17.89 -8.04
N THR A 80 -27.86 -16.90 -7.45
CA THR A 80 -27.62 -15.50 -7.76
C THR A 80 -26.14 -15.29 -7.51
N MET A 81 -25.37 -14.89 -8.54
CA MET A 81 -23.99 -14.46 -8.31
C MET A 81 -24.06 -13.48 -7.16
N ALA A 82 -23.38 -13.79 -6.05
CA ALA A 82 -23.51 -13.00 -4.84
C ALA A 82 -22.98 -11.61 -5.15
N THR A 83 -23.89 -10.68 -5.42
CA THR A 83 -23.61 -9.27 -5.44
C THR A 83 -23.29 -8.91 -4.00
N THR A 84 -22.02 -9.04 -3.64
CA THR A 84 -21.46 -8.49 -2.42
C THR A 84 -21.93 -7.03 -2.35
N ASP A 85 -22.49 -6.66 -1.21
CA ASP A 85 -22.88 -5.27 -0.98
C ASP A 85 -21.63 -4.40 -1.23
N PRO A 86 -21.73 -3.24 -1.92
CA PRO A 86 -20.58 -2.32 -2.06
C PRO A 86 -19.81 -2.12 -0.76
N SER A 87 -20.51 -2.05 0.38
CA SER A 87 -19.91 -1.98 1.72
C SER A 87 -19.01 -3.17 2.09
N ASP A 88 -19.34 -4.39 1.64
CA ASP A 88 -18.56 -5.60 1.93
C ASP A 88 -17.25 -5.63 1.14
N LYS A 89 -17.28 -5.23 -0.14
CA LYS A 89 -16.08 -5.17 -0.99
C LYS A 89 -15.06 -4.19 -0.43
N LEU A 90 -15.50 -2.98 -0.08
CA LEU A 90 -14.65 -1.94 0.49
C LEU A 90 -14.03 -2.41 1.82
N THR A 91 -14.86 -2.95 2.71
CA THR A 91 -14.42 -3.47 4.03
C THR A 91 -13.36 -4.57 3.87
N LYS A 92 -13.58 -5.52 2.95
CA LYS A 92 -12.62 -6.61 2.69
C LYS A 92 -11.31 -6.09 2.09
N ALA A 93 -11.37 -5.17 1.12
CA ALA A 93 -10.17 -4.61 0.49
C ALA A 93 -9.33 -3.78 1.50
N LEU A 94 -9.97 -2.97 2.34
CA LEU A 94 -9.31 -2.23 3.41
C LEU A 94 -8.63 -3.18 4.41
N ALA A 95 -9.31 -4.27 4.83
CA ALA A 95 -8.74 -5.26 5.73
C ALA A 95 -7.50 -5.96 5.15
N LEU A 96 -7.50 -6.30 3.85
CA LEU A 96 -6.34 -6.89 3.16
C LEU A 96 -5.15 -5.93 3.10
N ILE A 97 -5.41 -4.63 2.89
CA ILE A 97 -4.37 -3.59 2.86
C ILE A 97 -3.82 -3.33 4.27
N ASP A 98 -4.68 -3.26 5.29
CA ASP A 98 -4.29 -3.05 6.69
C ASP A 98 -3.50 -4.23 7.26
N GLU A 99 -3.91 -5.47 6.98
CA GLU A 99 -3.16 -6.69 7.36
C GLU A 99 -1.77 -6.70 6.70
N ALA A 100 -1.67 -6.26 5.44
CA ALA A 100 -0.39 -6.12 4.80
C ALA A 100 0.49 -5.06 5.50
N HIS A 101 -0.03 -3.88 5.84
CA HIS A 101 0.70 -2.84 6.59
C HIS A 101 1.06 -3.25 8.03
N ALA A 102 0.24 -4.10 8.66
CA ALA A 102 0.49 -4.61 10.00
C ALA A 102 1.77 -5.47 10.10
N GLN A 103 2.30 -5.93 8.96
CA GLN A 103 3.54 -6.69 8.84
C GLN A 103 4.80 -5.81 8.84
N ASP A 104 4.69 -4.47 8.96
CA ASP A 104 5.86 -3.61 9.17
C ASP A 104 6.48 -3.87 10.56
N PRO A 105 7.73 -4.35 10.65
CA PRO A 105 8.37 -4.64 11.93
C PRO A 105 8.70 -3.37 12.72
N ARG A 106 8.74 -2.19 12.08
CA ARG A 106 8.98 -0.91 12.74
C ARG A 106 7.70 -0.48 13.46
N ARG A 107 7.80 -0.13 14.74
CA ARG A 107 6.66 0.32 15.54
C ARG A 107 6.85 1.76 16.02
N ILE A 108 5.75 2.49 16.16
CA ILE A 108 5.70 3.86 16.71
C ILE A 108 4.74 3.90 17.90
N SER A 109 5.11 4.64 18.95
CA SER A 109 4.28 4.83 20.15
C SER A 109 3.08 5.71 19.87
N VAL A 110 1.90 5.33 20.38
CA VAL A 110 0.66 6.11 20.21
C VAL A 110 0.32 6.83 21.50
N ALA A 111 0.41 8.17 21.48
CA ALA A 111 0.28 9.02 22.67
C ALA A 111 -1.09 8.95 23.39
N ASN A 112 -2.11 8.39 22.74
CA ASN A 112 -3.50 8.40 23.21
C ASN A 112 -4.01 7.04 23.73
N SER A 113 -3.17 6.00 23.77
CA SER A 113 -3.53 4.76 24.46
C SER A 113 -3.45 4.95 25.98
N GLY A 114 -4.51 4.60 26.71
CA GLY A 114 -4.69 4.89 28.13
C GLY A 114 -3.70 4.25 29.11
N ASN A 115 -2.69 3.53 28.60
CA ASN A 115 -1.59 2.89 29.31
C ASN A 115 -0.21 3.47 28.93
N GLY A 116 -0.13 4.40 27.97
CA GLY A 116 1.09 5.08 27.52
C GLY A 116 2.13 4.20 26.80
N ASN A 117 1.86 2.92 26.57
CA ASN A 117 2.86 1.95 26.08
C ASN A 117 2.42 1.15 24.83
N ASP A 118 1.23 1.43 24.29
CA ASP A 118 0.82 0.83 23.03
C ASP A 118 1.62 1.39 21.86
N THR A 119 1.99 0.50 20.95
CA THR A 119 2.74 0.82 19.73
C THR A 119 2.06 0.17 18.54
N ILE A 120 2.06 0.84 17.38
CA ILE A 120 1.49 0.29 16.13
C ILE A 120 2.55 0.21 15.02
N PRO A 121 2.39 -0.69 14.04
CA PRO A 121 3.25 -0.76 12.86
C PRO A 121 3.30 0.58 12.10
N TYR A 122 4.49 0.99 11.66
CA TYR A 122 4.72 2.36 11.19
C TYR A 122 3.95 2.70 9.90
N GLU A 123 3.93 1.86 8.86
CA GLU A 123 3.12 2.19 7.67
C GLU A 123 1.60 2.11 7.97
N LEU A 124 1.15 1.36 8.99
CA LEU A 124 -0.25 1.38 9.44
C LEU A 124 -0.59 2.70 10.16
N HIS A 125 0.33 3.26 10.97
CA HIS A 125 0.21 4.62 11.51
C HIS A 125 0.10 5.65 10.39
N TYR A 126 1.02 5.60 9.42
CA TYR A 126 1.06 6.49 8.28
C TYR A 126 -0.25 6.46 7.49
N THR A 127 -0.76 5.28 7.16
CA THR A 127 -1.97 5.16 6.33
C THR A 127 -3.28 5.43 7.08
N ASN A 128 -3.32 5.23 8.39
CA ASN A 128 -4.40 5.78 9.22
C ASN A 128 -4.42 7.32 9.19
N LYS A 129 -3.26 7.99 9.27
CA LYS A 129 -3.16 9.44 9.07
C LYS A 129 -3.59 9.86 7.65
N MET A 130 -3.24 9.09 6.62
CA MET A 130 -3.68 9.33 5.25
C MET A 130 -5.21 9.28 5.13
N THR A 131 -5.89 8.28 5.71
CA THR A 131 -7.37 8.25 5.77
C THR A 131 -7.93 9.45 6.53
N ALA A 132 -7.34 9.84 7.67
CA ALA A 132 -7.82 11.01 8.43
C ALA A 132 -7.72 12.32 7.64
N TYR A 133 -6.63 12.52 6.89
CA TYR A 133 -6.46 13.70 6.03
C TYR A 133 -7.33 13.64 4.76
N LEU A 134 -7.64 12.46 4.22
CA LEU A 134 -8.60 12.30 3.13
C LEU A 134 -9.97 12.89 3.51
N HIS A 135 -10.51 12.56 4.68
CA HIS A 135 -11.80 13.09 5.14
C HIS A 135 -11.77 14.58 5.51
N LYS A 136 -10.60 15.17 5.79
CA LYS A 136 -10.43 16.64 5.87
C LYS A 136 -10.42 17.31 4.47
N ARG A 137 -9.91 16.59 3.45
CA ARG A 137 -9.72 17.08 2.06
C ARG A 137 -10.97 16.90 1.19
N THR A 138 -11.79 15.89 1.44
CA THR A 138 -13.09 15.69 0.78
C THR A 138 -14.09 15.01 1.71
N ALA A 139 -15.33 15.49 1.71
CA ALA A 139 -16.39 14.96 2.58
C ALA A 139 -16.94 13.60 2.10
N ASN A 140 -16.82 13.29 0.81
CA ASN A 140 -17.36 12.08 0.21
C ASN A 140 -16.36 11.49 -0.82
N PRO A 141 -15.24 10.88 -0.37
CA PRO A 141 -14.29 10.22 -1.26
C PRO A 141 -14.88 8.95 -1.87
N SER A 142 -14.59 8.65 -3.14
CA SER A 142 -14.96 7.37 -3.74
C SER A 142 -14.29 6.20 -3.03
N GLU A 143 -14.87 5.00 -3.13
CA GLU A 143 -14.26 3.77 -2.59
C GLU A 143 -12.85 3.55 -3.16
N LEU A 144 -12.67 3.78 -4.47
CA LEU A 144 -11.38 3.54 -5.15
C LEU A 144 -10.30 4.52 -4.67
N LEU A 145 -10.68 5.77 -4.38
CA LEU A 145 -9.79 6.73 -3.75
C LEU A 145 -9.47 6.36 -2.30
N GLN A 146 -10.45 5.91 -1.51
CA GLN A 146 -10.21 5.42 -0.14
C GLN A 146 -9.21 4.26 -0.13
N LEU A 147 -9.34 3.30 -1.06
CA LEU A 147 -8.41 2.18 -1.23
C LEU A 147 -7.01 2.64 -1.68
N ALA A 148 -6.92 3.54 -2.66
CA ALA A 148 -5.64 4.05 -3.14
C ALA A 148 -4.89 4.88 -2.09
N ILE A 149 -5.62 5.61 -1.25
CA ILE A 149 -5.12 6.35 -0.09
C ILE A 149 -4.60 5.38 0.97
N ARG A 150 -5.38 4.34 1.30
CA ARG A 150 -4.99 3.33 2.28
C ARG A 150 -3.81 2.47 1.79
N ALA A 151 -3.66 2.28 0.48
CA ALA A 151 -2.54 1.57 -0.14
C ALA A 151 -1.26 2.43 -0.33
N GLN A 152 -1.24 3.70 0.08
CA GLN A 152 0.00 4.49 0.03
C GLN A 152 1.08 3.85 0.92
N HIS A 153 2.32 3.79 0.43
CA HIS A 153 3.44 3.09 1.08
C HIS A 153 3.25 1.58 1.36
N LEU A 154 2.28 0.90 0.73
CA LEU A 154 2.04 -0.53 0.92
C LEU A 154 3.33 -1.36 0.80
N LYS A 155 3.66 -2.12 1.85
CA LYS A 155 4.87 -2.96 1.92
C LYS A 155 6.19 -2.25 1.58
N ARG A 156 6.30 -0.95 1.89
CA ARG A 156 7.49 -0.12 1.57
C ARG A 156 8.75 -0.49 2.36
N TRP A 157 8.63 -0.97 3.59
CA TRP A 157 9.79 -1.40 4.41
C TRP A 157 10.53 -2.59 3.80
N GLU A 158 9.87 -3.40 2.97
CA GLU A 158 10.48 -4.53 2.25
C GLU A 158 11.45 -4.08 1.14
N VAL A 159 11.46 -2.78 0.81
CA VAL A 159 12.38 -2.18 -0.17
C VAL A 159 13.04 -0.92 0.42
N PRO A 160 13.98 -1.06 1.37
CA PRO A 160 14.68 0.06 2.00
C PRO A 160 15.35 1.01 1.00
N ARG A 161 15.48 2.30 1.34
CA ARG A 161 16.09 3.30 0.43
C ARG A 161 17.58 3.04 0.22
N ASP A 162 18.30 2.58 1.23
CA ASP A 162 19.73 2.24 1.18
C ASP A 162 20.04 1.02 0.29
N SER A 163 19.04 0.22 -0.10
CA SER A 163 19.19 -0.86 -1.09
C SER A 163 19.48 -0.35 -2.52
N CYS A 164 19.49 0.96 -2.74
CA CYS A 164 19.74 1.61 -4.03
C CYS A 164 20.82 2.69 -3.89
N PRO A 165 21.63 2.96 -4.93
CA PRO A 165 22.69 3.97 -4.86
C PRO A 165 22.21 5.33 -4.34
N ALA A 166 23.04 6.01 -3.53
CA ALA A 166 22.77 7.34 -2.96
C ALA A 166 22.86 8.49 -4.00
N THR A 167 22.46 8.21 -5.24
CA THR A 167 22.43 9.17 -6.35
C THR A 167 20.99 9.54 -6.71
N LYS A 168 20.83 10.67 -7.41
CA LYS A 168 19.55 11.11 -7.96
C LYS A 168 18.91 10.05 -8.88
N ALA A 169 19.73 9.38 -9.71
CA ALA A 169 19.26 8.28 -10.57
C ALA A 169 18.81 7.05 -9.77
N GLY A 170 19.59 6.64 -8.76
CA GLY A 170 19.24 5.53 -7.86
C GLY A 170 17.94 5.80 -7.09
N TYR A 171 17.74 7.04 -6.63
CA TYR A 171 16.46 7.46 -6.03
C TYR A 171 15.30 7.33 -7.02
N TYR A 172 15.42 7.84 -8.26
CA TYR A 172 14.34 7.75 -9.25
C TYR A 172 13.99 6.30 -9.60
N ALA A 173 14.99 5.42 -9.76
CA ALA A 173 14.75 3.99 -9.98
C ALA A 173 13.97 3.37 -8.82
N TRP A 174 14.40 3.63 -7.57
CA TRP A 174 13.75 3.14 -6.35
C TRP A 174 12.28 3.58 -6.22
N ARG A 175 11.97 4.88 -6.39
CA ARG A 175 10.58 5.36 -6.30
C ARG A 175 9.68 4.84 -7.43
N THR A 176 10.20 4.68 -8.64
CA THR A 176 9.45 4.13 -9.78
C THR A 176 9.14 2.65 -9.56
N TYR A 177 10.11 1.88 -9.04
CA TYR A 177 9.90 0.49 -8.64
C TYR A 177 8.85 0.37 -7.52
N LEU A 178 8.96 1.18 -6.46
CA LEU A 178 7.98 1.20 -5.36
C LEU A 178 6.57 1.53 -5.85
N ALA A 179 6.40 2.59 -6.65
CA ALA A 179 5.09 2.99 -7.17
C ALA A 179 4.44 1.87 -8.01
N LYS A 180 5.22 1.22 -8.89
CA LYS A 180 4.75 0.06 -9.66
C LYS A 180 4.34 -1.09 -8.74
N ARG A 181 5.23 -1.52 -7.84
CA ARG A 181 5.00 -2.63 -6.91
C ARG A 181 3.78 -2.41 -6.03
N GLN A 182 3.62 -1.20 -5.49
CA GLN A 182 2.51 -0.84 -4.61
C GLN A 182 1.17 -0.88 -5.33
N ALA A 183 1.14 -0.41 -6.57
CA ALA A 183 -0.04 -0.48 -7.42
C ALA A 183 -0.42 -1.93 -7.76
N GLU A 184 0.55 -2.78 -8.15
CA GLU A 184 0.32 -4.21 -8.41
C GLU A 184 -0.21 -4.97 -7.17
N LEU A 185 0.28 -4.61 -5.97
CA LEU A 185 -0.22 -5.18 -4.71
C LEU A 185 -1.65 -4.72 -4.41
N ALA A 186 -1.94 -3.43 -4.54
CA ALA A 186 -3.26 -2.86 -4.30
C ALA A 186 -4.31 -3.40 -5.29
N GLU A 187 -3.96 -3.47 -6.57
CA GLU A 187 -4.77 -4.06 -7.64
C GLU A 187 -5.18 -5.49 -7.30
N ARG A 188 -4.22 -6.35 -6.93
CA ARG A 188 -4.50 -7.73 -6.53
C ARG A 188 -5.42 -7.83 -5.31
N MET A 189 -5.22 -6.98 -4.29
CA MET A 189 -6.10 -6.94 -3.11
C MET A 189 -7.53 -6.50 -3.45
N CYS A 190 -7.68 -5.57 -4.40
CA CYS A 190 -9.00 -5.14 -4.89
C CYS A 190 -9.70 -6.27 -5.66
N LEU A 191 -8.98 -6.96 -6.56
CA LEU A 191 -9.50 -8.14 -7.27
C LEU A 191 -9.92 -9.25 -6.30
N GLU A 192 -9.09 -9.56 -5.29
CA GLU A 192 -9.39 -10.53 -4.25
C GLU A 192 -10.62 -10.14 -3.41
N ALA A 193 -10.84 -8.84 -3.20
CA ALA A 193 -12.03 -8.31 -2.54
C ALA A 193 -13.30 -8.32 -3.41
N GLY A 194 -13.19 -8.60 -4.71
CA GLY A 194 -14.32 -8.67 -5.65
C GLY A 194 -14.58 -7.39 -6.44
N TYR A 195 -13.63 -6.47 -6.51
CA TYR A 195 -13.65 -5.39 -7.51
C TYR A 195 -13.31 -5.93 -8.90
N SER A 196 -13.87 -5.31 -9.94
CA SER A 196 -13.55 -5.60 -11.34
C SER A 196 -12.14 -5.15 -11.72
N GLU A 197 -11.60 -5.67 -12.82
CA GLU A 197 -10.30 -5.26 -13.37
C GLU A 197 -10.22 -3.74 -13.63
N ALA A 198 -11.31 -3.12 -14.06
CA ALA A 198 -11.36 -1.67 -14.28
C ALA A 198 -11.30 -0.87 -12.96
N GLU A 199 -12.02 -1.30 -11.92
CA GLU A 199 -11.97 -0.70 -10.59
C GLU A 199 -10.59 -0.89 -9.93
N ALA A 200 -10.04 -2.11 -9.99
CA ALA A 200 -8.73 -2.43 -9.44
C ALA A 200 -7.59 -1.70 -10.17
N GLY A 201 -7.63 -1.64 -11.50
CA GLY A 201 -6.70 -0.87 -12.33
C GLY A 201 -6.77 0.63 -12.07
N ARG A 202 -7.96 1.17 -11.74
CA ARG A 202 -8.13 2.56 -11.29
C ARG A 202 -7.44 2.81 -9.95
N VAL A 203 -7.60 1.92 -8.95
CA VAL A 203 -6.84 2.00 -7.68
C VAL A 203 -5.34 1.97 -7.96
N ALA A 204 -4.88 1.10 -8.85
CA ALA A 204 -3.48 0.98 -9.25
C ALA A 204 -2.93 2.29 -9.86
N ALA A 205 -3.70 2.93 -10.76
CA ALA A 205 -3.34 4.21 -11.38
C ALA A 205 -3.22 5.35 -10.36
N LEU A 206 -4.16 5.43 -9.42
CA LEU A 206 -4.12 6.38 -8.30
C LEU A 206 -2.89 6.16 -7.41
N VAL A 207 -2.55 4.90 -7.09
CA VAL A 207 -1.35 4.58 -6.30
C VAL A 207 -0.05 5.00 -7.02
N ARG A 208 0.01 4.86 -8.35
CA ARG A 208 1.12 5.38 -9.19
C ARG A 208 1.12 6.90 -9.35
N LYS A 209 0.03 7.57 -8.96
CA LYS A 209 -0.22 9.01 -9.11
C LYS A 209 -0.24 9.47 -10.57
N GLU A 210 -0.87 8.67 -11.42
CA GLU A 210 -1.03 8.97 -12.85
C GLU A 210 -1.94 10.18 -13.06
N ASP A 211 -1.60 11.00 -14.07
CA ASP A 211 -2.34 12.22 -14.45
C ASP A 211 -2.58 13.27 -13.34
N LEU A 212 -1.63 13.41 -12.39
CA LEU A 212 -1.58 14.51 -11.43
C LEU A 212 -1.80 15.89 -12.11
N ARG A 213 -2.65 16.72 -11.50
CA ARG A 213 -3.22 18.00 -12.00
C ARG A 213 -4.26 17.90 -13.13
N LYS A 214 -4.57 16.72 -13.66
CA LYS A 214 -5.67 16.50 -14.61
C LYS A 214 -6.80 15.67 -13.98
N ASP A 215 -6.42 14.73 -13.12
CA ASP A 215 -7.32 13.87 -12.36
C ASP A 215 -7.49 14.42 -10.94
N GLU A 216 -8.73 14.71 -10.53
CA GLU A 216 -9.03 15.26 -9.20
C GLU A 216 -8.75 14.26 -8.08
N GLU A 217 -8.95 12.96 -8.29
CA GLU A 217 -8.66 11.97 -7.24
C GLU A 217 -7.15 11.77 -7.07
N THR A 218 -6.37 11.80 -8.15
CA THR A 218 -4.90 11.87 -8.05
C THR A 218 -4.46 13.15 -7.35
N GLN A 219 -5.12 14.28 -7.61
CA GLN A 219 -4.81 15.55 -6.95
C GLN A 219 -5.14 15.50 -5.44
N VAL A 220 -6.30 14.96 -5.05
CA VAL A 220 -6.65 14.69 -3.65
C VAL A 220 -5.60 13.80 -2.99
N LEU A 221 -5.15 12.75 -3.68
CA LEU A 221 -4.16 11.81 -3.14
C LEU A 221 -2.78 12.44 -2.94
N GLU A 222 -2.31 13.29 -3.86
CA GLU A 222 -1.06 14.04 -3.64
C GLU A 222 -1.22 15.09 -2.53
N ASP A 223 -2.36 15.81 -2.47
CA ASP A 223 -2.67 16.76 -1.40
C ASP A 223 -2.60 16.07 -0.02
N VAL A 224 -3.29 14.93 0.15
CA VAL A 224 -3.31 14.15 1.40
C VAL A 224 -1.90 13.67 1.76
N ALA A 225 -1.13 13.19 0.78
CA ALA A 225 0.25 12.78 1.02
C ALA A 225 1.14 13.97 1.44
N CYS A 226 0.86 15.20 0.96
CA CYS A 226 1.59 16.41 1.36
C CYS A 226 1.26 16.78 2.80
N LEU A 227 -0.02 16.71 3.16
CA LEU A 227 -0.49 17.01 4.50
C LEU A 227 0.11 16.05 5.54
N VAL A 228 0.12 14.74 5.27
CA VAL A 228 0.75 13.77 6.19
C VAL A 228 2.27 13.94 6.28
N PHE A 229 2.96 14.29 5.18
CA PHE A 229 4.39 14.64 5.25
C PHE A 229 4.63 15.84 6.19
N LEU A 230 3.84 16.92 6.03
CA LEU A 230 3.97 18.13 6.86
C LEU A 230 3.61 17.89 8.33
N ASP A 231 2.63 17.02 8.60
CA ASP A 231 2.08 16.71 9.93
C ASP A 231 2.91 15.69 10.74
N ASP A 232 3.49 14.67 10.08
CA ASP A 232 4.07 13.50 10.75
C ASP A 232 5.58 13.29 10.52
N GLN A 233 6.14 13.98 9.53
CA GLN A 233 7.47 13.66 9.00
C GLN A 233 8.39 14.88 8.89
N PHE A 234 7.83 16.07 8.68
CA PHE A 234 8.58 17.28 8.38
C PHE A 234 9.55 17.69 9.50
N GLU A 235 9.13 17.67 10.77
CA GLU A 235 9.99 18.05 11.90
C GLU A 235 11.15 17.08 12.15
N GLU A 236 10.98 15.80 11.85
CA GLU A 236 12.06 14.83 11.95
C GLU A 236 13.03 14.98 10.78
N PHE A 237 12.49 15.24 9.58
CA PHE A 237 13.25 15.51 8.38
C PHE A 237 14.11 16.79 8.51
N GLU A 238 13.55 17.91 8.97
CA GLU A 238 14.24 19.20 9.02
C GLU A 238 15.39 19.28 10.06
N ARG A 239 15.51 18.27 10.92
CA ARG A 239 16.67 18.07 11.80
C ARG A 239 17.87 17.43 11.09
N GLY A 240 17.65 16.70 9.99
CA GLY A 240 18.69 15.97 9.27
C GLY A 240 19.42 16.75 8.16
N HIS A 241 18.97 17.97 7.83
CA HIS A 241 19.36 18.66 6.59
C HIS A 241 19.61 20.15 6.72
N ASP A 242 20.40 20.66 5.77
CA ASP A 242 20.62 22.09 5.56
C ASP A 242 19.34 22.82 5.13
N GLU A 243 19.30 24.12 5.43
CA GLU A 243 18.12 24.94 5.16
C GLU A 243 17.81 25.09 3.66
N GLU A 244 18.83 25.23 2.79
CA GLU A 244 18.62 25.39 1.34
C GLU A 244 17.84 24.20 0.77
N LYS A 245 18.24 23.00 1.16
CA LYS A 245 17.56 21.74 0.81
C LYS A 245 16.14 21.70 1.36
N ILE A 246 15.93 22.07 2.63
CA ILE A 246 14.60 22.09 3.26
C ILE A 246 13.65 23.06 2.53
N LEU A 247 14.07 24.31 2.30
CA LEU A 247 13.29 25.33 1.59
C LEU A 247 12.96 24.88 0.16
N GLY A 248 13.93 24.28 -0.54
CA GLY A 248 13.68 23.67 -1.85
C GLY A 248 12.59 22.61 -1.81
N ILE A 249 12.57 21.76 -0.78
CA ILE A 249 11.61 20.66 -0.60
C ILE A 249 10.22 21.19 -0.30
N LEU A 250 10.10 22.14 0.62
CA LEU A 250 8.83 22.80 0.92
C LEU A 250 8.21 23.46 -0.31
N ARG A 251 8.98 24.21 -1.11
CA ARG A 251 8.52 24.81 -2.37
C ARG A 251 7.93 23.78 -3.34
N LYS A 252 8.53 22.59 -3.46
CA LYS A 252 8.03 21.54 -4.37
C LYS A 252 6.96 20.63 -3.77
N THR A 253 6.86 20.54 -2.45
CA THR A 253 5.66 20.03 -1.80
C THR A 253 4.48 20.95 -2.14
N TRP A 254 4.63 22.25 -1.89
CA TRP A 254 3.60 23.26 -2.15
C TRP A 254 3.17 23.30 -3.62
N GLY A 255 4.12 23.35 -4.56
CA GLY A 255 3.85 23.42 -6.01
C GLY A 255 3.22 22.17 -6.64
N LYS A 256 2.91 21.13 -5.87
CA LYS A 256 2.10 19.98 -6.31
C LYS A 256 0.70 19.98 -5.72
N MET A 257 0.47 20.69 -4.62
CA MET A 257 -0.80 20.72 -3.91
C MET A 257 -1.79 21.64 -4.64
N SER A 258 -3.08 21.33 -4.52
CA SER A 258 -4.17 22.24 -4.86
C SER A 258 -4.27 23.38 -3.83
N GLU A 259 -5.03 24.43 -4.15
CA GLU A 259 -5.39 25.50 -3.21
C GLU A 259 -6.04 24.94 -1.94
N ARG A 260 -6.94 23.95 -2.08
CA ARG A 260 -7.55 23.25 -0.94
C ARG A 260 -6.54 22.46 -0.11
N GLY A 261 -5.49 21.94 -0.75
CA GLY A 261 -4.33 21.38 -0.05
C GLY A 261 -3.58 22.45 0.76
N HIS A 262 -3.32 23.62 0.18
CA HIS A 262 -2.64 24.74 0.85
C HIS A 262 -3.42 25.23 2.08
N GLU A 263 -4.74 25.41 1.96
CA GLU A 263 -5.62 25.77 3.08
C GLU A 263 -5.45 24.82 4.27
N LEU A 264 -5.48 23.51 4.02
CA LEU A 264 -5.32 22.49 5.05
C LEU A 264 -3.91 22.48 5.63
N ALA A 265 -2.87 22.75 4.82
CA ALA A 265 -1.48 22.79 5.26
C ALA A 265 -1.20 23.96 6.20
N LEU A 266 -1.84 25.12 5.98
CA LEU A 266 -1.75 26.28 6.87
C LEU A 266 -2.41 26.04 8.24
N GLY A 267 -3.32 25.06 8.33
CA GLY A 267 -3.96 24.64 9.57
C GLY A 267 -3.22 23.55 10.36
N ILE A 268 -2.05 23.09 9.91
CA ILE A 268 -1.25 22.08 10.62
C ILE A 268 -0.52 22.74 11.80
N GLU A 269 -0.63 22.12 12.98
CA GLU A 269 0.16 22.54 14.15
C GLU A 269 1.63 22.15 13.98
N MET A 270 2.51 23.13 14.13
CA MET A 270 3.96 22.99 13.94
C MET A 270 4.73 23.75 15.03
N SER A 271 5.94 23.30 15.34
CA SER A 271 6.92 24.09 16.08
C SER A 271 7.22 25.42 15.38
N GLU A 272 7.76 26.38 16.14
CA GLU A 272 8.13 27.70 15.61
C GLU A 272 9.16 27.60 14.46
N ARG A 273 10.17 26.73 14.60
CA ARG A 273 11.18 26.48 13.55
C ARG A 273 10.53 25.96 12.26
N ALA A 274 9.71 24.92 12.38
CA ALA A 274 9.02 24.30 11.26
C ALA A 274 8.09 25.30 10.53
N ARG A 275 7.25 26.02 11.28
CA ARG A 275 6.40 27.09 10.72
C ARG A 275 7.20 28.18 10.02
N GLY A 276 8.32 28.61 10.62
CA GLY A 276 9.21 29.60 10.03
C GLY A 276 9.85 29.14 8.71
N LEU A 277 10.21 27.85 8.59
CA LEU A 277 10.73 27.28 7.34
C LEU A 277 9.66 27.25 6.24
N VAL A 278 8.42 26.90 6.57
CA VAL A 278 7.29 26.98 5.62
C VAL A 278 7.11 28.42 5.15
N GLN A 279 7.01 29.39 6.06
CA GLN A 279 6.88 30.81 5.70
C GLN A 279 8.02 31.29 4.79
N ARG A 280 9.27 30.95 5.09
CA ARG A 280 10.42 31.30 4.23
C ARG A 280 10.33 30.66 2.84
N ALA A 281 9.87 29.42 2.75
CA ALA A 281 9.71 28.70 1.48
C ALA A 281 8.60 29.28 0.59
N LEU A 282 7.57 29.90 1.17
CA LEU A 282 6.47 30.55 0.44
C LEU A 282 6.76 32.02 0.07
N SER A 283 7.77 32.64 0.69
CA SER A 283 8.07 34.08 0.53
C SER A 283 9.01 34.41 -0.64
N GLY A 284 9.43 33.42 -1.44
CA GLY A 284 10.30 33.60 -2.60
C GLY A 284 10.51 32.34 -3.40
#